data_AF-A0A351TGV9-F1
#
_entry.id   AF-A0A351TGV9-F1
#
_cell.length_a   1.000
_cell.length_b   1.000
_cell.length_c   1.000
_cell.angle_alpha   90.00
_cell.angle_beta   90.00
_cell.angle_gamma   90.00
#
_symmetry.space_group_name_H-M   'P 1'
#
loop_
_entity.id
_entity.type
_entity.pdbx_description
1 polymer ?
#
loop_
_entity_poly.entity_id
_entity_poly.type
_entity_poly.pdbx_seq_one_letter_code
_entity_poly.pdbx_strand_id
1 'polypeptide(L)'
;MFHLFGKKAAVLERRLAEYQRKQDWAGLAKACYQLGAEAMDKGNPNRALLWLGRADTIYSADNAVFEQVTEKLMDDCSDRLGHLEGEHILYNDVPAKVGEMAEALGDVKVRVWGLLSLARLVKLGEKLSALPGCEMFGKLGWAVDTVLKSLQEPLEEYEFEEMQELCSALYEFGDSPDFWGLGSEIIVPGGAPFQVFDLNGMKGVHLELEAYLDGHLEMVCAREQGEELPEPATGIIIGALLPDYYVRAGAGRLEEVPQIKEELERIWSDYEFVCSDITWELTAQRIEAYRELDVLR
;
A
#
# COMPACT_ATOMS: atom_id res chain seq x y z
N MET A 1 36.72 6.76 6.95
CA MET A 1 35.51 7.27 7.64
C MET A 1 34.28 6.36 7.48
N PHE A 2 34.27 5.39 6.54
CA PHE A 2 33.12 4.51 6.26
C PHE A 2 32.71 3.51 7.37
N HIS A 3 33.61 3.12 8.29
CA HIS A 3 33.30 2.12 9.33
C HIS A 3 32.55 2.65 10.57
N LEU A 4 32.48 3.97 10.78
CA LEU A 4 31.75 4.54 11.92
C LEU A 4 30.24 4.69 11.65
N PHE A 5 29.85 4.94 10.40
CA PHE A 5 28.46 5.23 10.04
C PHE A 5 27.58 3.97 9.93
N GLY A 6 28.12 2.84 9.49
CA GLY A 6 27.38 1.56 9.49
C GLY A 6 27.01 1.06 10.89
N LYS A 7 27.84 1.38 11.90
CA LYS A 7 27.55 1.04 13.30
C LYS A 7 26.40 1.88 13.88
N LYS A 8 26.20 3.11 13.41
CA LYS A 8 25.16 4.02 13.90
C LYS A 8 23.77 3.61 13.43
N ALA A 9 23.63 3.25 12.15
CA ALA A 9 22.38 2.72 11.60
C ALA A 9 21.94 1.41 12.28
N ALA A 10 22.86 0.46 12.47
CA ALA A 10 22.57 -0.79 13.17
C ALA A 10 22.21 -0.61 14.66
N VAL A 11 22.65 0.49 15.29
CA VAL A 11 22.23 0.87 16.64
C VAL A 11 20.84 1.50 16.63
N LEU A 12 20.54 2.34 15.63
CA LEU A 12 19.21 2.95 15.46
C LEU A 12 18.14 1.90 15.17
N GLU A 13 18.40 0.92 14.31
CA GLU A 13 17.46 -0.19 14.05
C GLU A 13 17.14 -0.99 15.30
N ARG A 14 18.13 -1.26 16.17
CA ARG A 14 17.88 -1.92 17.47
C ARG A 14 17.07 -1.05 18.42
N ARG A 15 17.18 0.27 18.30
CA ARG A 15 16.39 1.21 19.12
C ARG A 15 14.93 1.24 18.68
N LEU A 16 14.62 1.01 17.39
CA LEU A 16 13.23 0.95 16.92
C LEU A 16 12.41 -0.07 17.74
N ALA A 17 12.89 -1.30 17.85
CA ALA A 17 12.22 -2.35 18.62
C ALA A 17 12.08 -1.99 20.12
N GLU A 18 13.04 -1.24 20.68
CA GLU A 18 12.95 -0.77 22.06
C GLU A 18 11.88 0.32 22.23
N TYR A 19 11.77 1.26 21.29
CA TYR A 19 10.71 2.27 21.29
C TYR A 19 9.34 1.63 21.13
N GLN A 20 9.19 0.65 20.23
CA GLN A 20 7.94 -0.10 20.07
C GLN A 20 7.54 -0.83 21.35
N ARG A 21 8.48 -1.56 21.97
CA ARG A 21 8.21 -2.27 23.24
C ARG A 21 7.82 -1.33 24.38
N LYS A 22 8.37 -0.11 24.40
CA LYS A 22 8.03 0.92 25.40
C LYS A 22 6.82 1.75 25.03
N GLN A 23 6.27 1.57 23.84
CA GLN A 23 5.22 2.42 23.26
C GLN A 23 5.63 3.90 23.23
N ASP A 24 6.92 4.17 23.01
CA ASP A 24 7.47 5.52 22.84
C ASP A 24 7.40 5.89 21.35
N TRP A 25 6.20 6.28 20.92
CA TRP A 25 5.89 6.58 19.53
C TRP A 25 6.61 7.83 19.01
N ALA A 26 6.77 8.85 19.86
CA ALA A 26 7.57 10.02 19.51
C ALA A 26 9.06 9.67 19.33
N GLY A 27 9.60 8.79 20.18
CA GLY A 27 10.94 8.23 20.01
C GLY A 27 11.07 7.42 18.73
N LEU A 28 10.06 6.62 18.39
CA LEU A 28 10.00 5.83 17.17
C LEU A 28 10.01 6.72 15.91
N ALA A 29 9.12 7.72 15.83
CA ALA A 29 9.05 8.67 14.72
C ALA A 29 10.40 9.39 14.51
N LYS A 30 10.99 9.90 15.59
CA LYS A 30 12.32 10.57 15.54
C LYS A 30 13.43 9.65 15.06
N ALA A 31 13.39 8.36 15.44
CA ALA A 31 14.37 7.38 15.00
C ALA A 31 14.19 7.01 13.52
N CYS A 32 12.95 6.85 13.05
CA CYS A 32 12.64 6.67 11.63
C CYS A 32 13.14 7.86 10.81
N TYR A 33 12.82 9.10 11.21
CA TYR A 33 13.31 10.29 10.54
C TYR A 33 14.85 10.33 10.44
N GLN A 34 15.56 9.99 11.52
CA GLN A 34 17.03 9.95 11.51
C GLN A 34 17.57 8.90 10.54
N LEU A 35 16.96 7.72 10.46
CA LEU A 35 17.34 6.68 9.50
C LEU A 35 17.11 7.14 8.05
N GLY A 36 16.00 7.83 7.81
CA GLY A 36 15.64 8.38 6.51
C GLY A 36 16.58 9.50 6.06
N ALA A 37 16.81 10.49 6.91
CA ALA A 37 17.76 11.57 6.64
C ALA A 37 19.18 11.03 6.38
N GLU A 38 19.66 10.07 7.18
CA GLU A 38 20.97 9.43 6.96
C GLU A 38 21.04 8.62 5.67
N ALA A 39 19.92 8.04 5.20
CA ALA A 39 19.86 7.33 3.93
C ALA A 39 19.88 8.30 2.75
N MET A 40 19.15 9.42 2.86
CA MET A 40 19.15 10.49 1.87
C MET A 40 20.54 11.10 1.70
N ASP A 41 21.23 11.41 2.80
CA ASP A 41 22.60 11.95 2.78
C ASP A 41 23.62 10.99 2.13
N LYS A 42 23.30 9.69 2.08
CA LYS A 42 24.12 8.64 1.44
C LYS A 42 23.71 8.36 -0.02
N GLY A 43 22.73 9.08 -0.55
CA GLY A 43 22.21 8.84 -1.90
C GLY A 43 21.47 7.51 -2.03
N ASN A 44 20.75 7.08 -0.98
CA ASN A 44 19.89 5.89 -1.02
C ASN A 44 18.41 6.31 -0.94
N PRO A 45 17.79 6.70 -2.06
CA PRO A 45 16.44 7.24 -2.09
C PRO A 45 15.38 6.24 -1.63
N ASN A 46 15.46 4.97 -2.02
CA ASN A 46 14.52 3.93 -1.57
C ASN A 46 14.49 3.80 -0.04
N ARG A 47 15.67 3.78 0.58
CA ARG A 47 15.77 3.68 2.04
C ARG A 47 15.41 4.99 2.73
N ALA A 48 15.67 6.13 2.10
CA ALA A 48 15.22 7.42 2.60
C ALA A 48 13.69 7.47 2.65
N LEU A 49 13.02 7.11 1.56
CA LEU A 49 11.57 7.13 1.44
C LEU A 49 10.91 6.19 2.45
N LEU A 50 11.38 4.94 2.57
CA LEU A 50 10.90 3.99 3.60
C LEU A 50 10.87 4.64 4.99
N TRP A 51 11.99 5.20 5.44
CA TRP A 51 12.11 5.65 6.82
C TRP A 51 11.51 7.04 7.07
N LEU A 52 11.57 7.95 6.09
CA LEU A 52 10.90 9.25 6.18
C LEU A 52 9.38 9.08 6.12
N GLY A 53 8.87 8.26 5.20
CA GLY A 53 7.44 7.95 5.10
C GLY A 53 6.92 7.32 6.38
N ARG A 54 7.66 6.37 6.98
CA ARG A 54 7.29 5.83 8.30
C ARG A 54 7.29 6.87 9.40
N ALA A 55 8.24 7.82 9.40
CA ALA A 55 8.24 8.89 10.39
C ALA A 55 7.00 9.76 10.24
N ASP A 56 6.68 10.13 9.00
CA ASP A 56 5.54 10.96 8.62
C ASP A 56 4.20 10.34 9.04
N THR A 57 4.00 9.06 8.75
CA THR A 57 2.82 8.32 9.20
C THR A 57 2.70 8.35 10.72
N ILE A 58 3.76 8.04 11.47
CA ILE A 58 3.69 7.91 12.92
C ILE A 58 3.33 9.24 13.60
N TYR A 59 3.96 10.36 13.19
CA TYR A 59 3.65 11.64 13.85
C TYR A 59 2.34 12.27 13.37
N SER A 60 1.85 11.91 12.19
CA SER A 60 0.58 12.42 11.66
C SER A 60 -0.63 11.65 12.19
N ALA A 61 -0.46 10.37 12.52
CA ALA A 61 -1.52 9.49 13.02
C ALA A 61 -2.00 9.79 14.44
N ASP A 62 -1.17 10.43 15.28
CA ASP A 62 -1.50 10.64 16.71
C ASP A 62 -1.13 12.06 17.17
N ASN A 63 -2.12 12.81 17.64
CA ASN A 63 -1.94 14.20 18.10
C ASN A 63 -0.93 14.33 19.25
N ALA A 64 -0.87 13.37 20.17
CA ALA A 64 0.08 13.41 21.27
C ALA A 64 1.52 13.14 20.79
N VAL A 65 1.68 12.37 19.71
CA VAL A 65 2.97 12.21 19.03
C VAL A 65 3.33 13.48 18.27
N PHE A 66 2.39 14.03 17.51
CA PHE A 66 2.54 15.29 16.77
C PHE A 66 3.09 16.41 17.66
N GLU A 67 2.48 16.62 18.84
CA GLU A 67 2.92 17.63 19.81
C GLU A 67 4.33 17.39 20.38
N GLN A 68 4.77 16.13 20.46
CA GLN A 68 6.09 15.76 20.99
C GLN A 68 7.20 15.78 19.93
N VAL A 69 6.84 15.71 18.65
CA VAL A 69 7.76 15.87 17.53
C VAL A 69 7.84 17.36 17.20
N THR A 70 9.06 17.88 17.03
CA THR A 70 9.23 19.32 16.81
C THR A 70 8.78 19.71 15.41
N GLU A 71 8.10 20.85 15.26
CA GLU A 71 7.71 21.45 13.96
C GLU A 71 8.87 21.44 12.97
N LYS A 72 10.06 21.90 13.39
CA LYS A 72 11.28 21.86 12.57
C LYS A 72 11.63 20.48 11.98
N LEU A 73 11.36 19.40 12.71
CA LEU A 73 11.63 18.04 12.22
C LEU A 73 10.57 17.63 11.21
N MET A 74 9.29 17.96 11.47
CA MET A 74 8.18 17.68 10.56
C MET A 74 8.36 18.43 9.24
N ASP A 75 8.71 19.72 9.29
CA ASP A 75 9.01 20.53 8.11
C ASP A 75 10.17 19.93 7.30
N ASP A 76 11.29 19.58 7.96
CA ASP A 76 12.44 18.97 7.28
C ASP A 76 12.09 17.59 6.70
N CYS A 77 11.25 16.81 7.39
CA CYS A 77 10.76 15.52 6.90
C CYS A 77 9.90 15.69 5.63
N SER A 78 8.95 16.62 5.66
CA SER A 78 8.08 16.97 4.53
C SER A 78 8.88 17.49 3.34
N ASP A 79 9.82 18.41 3.57
CA ASP A 79 10.72 18.92 2.53
C ASP A 79 11.50 17.78 1.87
N ARG A 80 12.07 16.85 2.65
CA ARG A 80 12.82 15.71 2.12
C ARG A 80 11.94 14.75 1.32
N LEU A 81 10.72 14.47 1.79
CA LEU A 81 9.75 13.67 1.05
C LEU A 81 9.42 14.32 -0.29
N GLY A 82 9.16 15.64 -0.31
CA GLY A 82 8.92 16.37 -1.55
C GLY A 82 10.10 16.36 -2.53
N HIS A 83 11.34 16.31 -2.04
CA HIS A 83 12.50 16.10 -2.92
C HIS A 83 12.54 14.69 -3.52
N LEU A 84 12.10 13.67 -2.78
CA LEU A 84 12.09 12.27 -3.22
C LEU A 84 11.01 11.99 -4.27
N GLU A 85 9.93 12.77 -4.33
CA GLU A 85 8.89 12.65 -5.37
C GLU A 85 9.44 12.82 -6.80
N GLY A 86 10.55 13.56 -6.96
CA GLY A 86 11.21 13.77 -8.25
C GLY A 86 12.26 12.72 -8.63
N GLU A 87 12.55 11.74 -7.75
CA GLU A 87 13.57 10.72 -8.01
C GLU A 87 13.06 9.63 -8.95
N HIS A 88 13.95 9.11 -9.82
CA HIS A 88 13.67 7.96 -10.69
C HIS A 88 13.86 6.65 -9.94
N ILE A 89 12.86 6.33 -9.12
CA ILE A 89 12.77 5.11 -8.32
C ILE A 89 11.43 4.43 -8.57
N LEU A 90 11.38 3.12 -8.30
CA LEU A 90 10.18 2.30 -8.45
C LEU A 90 8.94 2.92 -7.78
N TYR A 91 9.13 3.63 -6.65
CA TYR A 91 8.05 4.29 -5.93
C TYR A 91 7.31 5.36 -6.72
N ASN A 92 7.99 6.02 -7.66
CA ASN A 92 7.44 7.13 -8.44
C ASN A 92 7.16 6.70 -9.88
N ASP A 93 8.12 6.00 -10.50
CA ASP A 93 8.07 5.68 -11.93
C ASP A 93 6.92 4.73 -12.25
N VAL A 94 6.61 3.76 -11.39
CA VAL A 94 5.52 2.80 -11.61
C VAL A 94 4.14 3.46 -11.50
N PRO A 95 3.78 4.16 -10.41
CA PRO A 95 2.50 4.87 -10.35
C PRO A 95 2.35 5.90 -11.48
N ALA A 96 3.40 6.63 -11.85
CA ALA A 96 3.35 7.56 -12.98
C ALA A 96 3.00 6.83 -14.29
N LYS A 97 3.67 5.70 -14.56
CA LYS A 97 3.41 4.89 -15.76
C LYS A 97 2.00 4.31 -15.79
N VAL A 98 1.53 3.81 -14.65
CA VAL A 98 0.15 3.32 -14.48
C VAL A 98 -0.86 4.44 -14.77
N GLY A 99 -0.61 5.65 -14.26
CA GLY A 99 -1.44 6.83 -14.52
C GLY A 99 -1.56 7.12 -16.01
N GLU A 100 -0.44 7.22 -16.73
CA GLU A 100 -0.42 7.41 -18.19
C GLU A 100 -1.19 6.31 -18.95
N MET A 101 -1.07 5.06 -18.48
CA MET A 101 -1.73 3.92 -19.12
C MET A 101 -3.24 3.92 -18.87
N ALA A 102 -3.68 4.34 -17.68
CA ALA A 102 -5.09 4.44 -17.33
C ALA A 102 -5.82 5.51 -18.16
N GLU A 103 -5.17 6.64 -18.49
CA GLU A 103 -5.75 7.68 -19.37
C GLU A 103 -6.14 7.17 -20.76
N ALA A 104 -5.48 6.11 -21.23
CA ALA A 104 -5.79 5.48 -22.52
C ALA A 104 -6.94 4.45 -22.45
N LEU A 105 -7.46 4.17 -21.26
CA LEU A 105 -8.54 3.22 -21.01
C LEU A 105 -9.85 3.97 -20.72
N GLY A 106 -10.98 3.36 -21.07
CA GLY A 106 -12.29 3.82 -20.56
C GLY A 106 -12.51 3.34 -19.13
N ASP A 107 -13.37 4.04 -18.38
CA ASP A 107 -13.59 3.86 -16.93
C ASP A 107 -13.81 2.40 -16.51
N VAL A 108 -14.64 1.67 -17.25
CA VAL A 108 -14.93 0.25 -16.94
C VAL A 108 -13.66 -0.59 -17.00
N LYS A 109 -12.79 -0.37 -17.99
CA LYS A 109 -11.53 -1.11 -18.14
C LYS A 109 -10.54 -0.76 -17.03
N VAL A 110 -10.50 0.50 -16.61
CA VAL A 110 -9.71 0.93 -15.44
C VAL A 110 -10.19 0.23 -14.17
N ARG A 111 -11.50 0.22 -13.93
CA ARG A 111 -12.09 -0.46 -12.76
C ARG A 111 -11.81 -1.96 -12.76
N VAL A 112 -11.89 -2.63 -13.91
CA VAL A 112 -11.49 -4.04 -14.04
C VAL A 112 -10.00 -4.23 -13.74
N TRP A 113 -9.13 -3.32 -14.17
CA TRP A 113 -7.69 -3.39 -13.89
C TRP A 113 -7.40 -3.24 -12.38
N GLY A 114 -8.10 -2.33 -11.71
CA GLY A 114 -8.07 -2.18 -10.25
C GLY A 114 -8.59 -3.43 -9.53
N LEU A 115 -9.68 -4.04 -10.00
CA LEU A 115 -10.24 -5.29 -9.46
C LEU A 115 -9.26 -6.46 -9.53
N LEU A 116 -8.55 -6.60 -10.66
CA LEU A 116 -7.51 -7.62 -10.80
C LEU A 116 -6.38 -7.43 -9.78
N SER A 117 -6.05 -6.17 -9.48
CA SER A 117 -5.02 -5.81 -8.50
C SER A 117 -5.48 -6.06 -7.06
N LEU A 118 -6.73 -5.73 -6.73
CA LEU A 118 -7.37 -6.10 -5.48
C LEU A 118 -7.35 -7.61 -5.26
N ALA A 119 -7.66 -8.40 -6.30
CA ALA A 119 -7.70 -9.86 -6.22
C ALA A 119 -6.36 -10.49 -5.83
N ARG A 120 -5.22 -9.91 -6.25
CA ARG A 120 -3.87 -10.40 -5.90
C ARG A 120 -3.53 -10.22 -4.41
N LEU A 121 -4.22 -9.32 -3.72
CA LEU A 121 -3.98 -9.05 -2.30
C LEU A 121 -4.79 -9.97 -1.38
N VAL A 122 -5.68 -10.82 -1.89
CA VAL A 122 -6.59 -11.64 -1.07
C VAL A 122 -5.83 -12.58 -0.13
N LYS A 123 -4.87 -13.39 -0.61
CA LYS A 123 -4.08 -14.27 0.29
C LYS A 123 -3.24 -13.50 1.30
N LEU A 124 -2.73 -12.33 0.94
CA LEU A 124 -2.02 -11.49 1.89
C LEU A 124 -3.00 -10.99 2.97
N GLY A 125 -4.17 -10.51 2.57
CA GLY A 125 -5.21 -10.06 3.50
C GLY A 125 -5.71 -11.15 4.45
N GLU A 126 -5.90 -12.38 3.94
CA GLU A 126 -6.21 -13.56 4.77
C GLU A 126 -5.17 -13.84 5.86
N LYS A 127 -3.88 -13.63 5.55
CA LYS A 127 -2.81 -13.82 6.54
C LYS A 127 -2.77 -12.69 7.56
N LEU A 128 -2.96 -11.45 7.09
CA LEU A 128 -2.93 -10.26 7.94
C LEU A 128 -4.12 -10.23 8.89
N SER A 129 -5.30 -10.72 8.48
CA SER A 129 -6.51 -10.71 9.31
C SER A 129 -6.44 -11.55 10.57
N ALA A 130 -5.43 -12.43 10.69
CA ALA A 130 -5.13 -13.15 11.92
C ALA A 130 -4.41 -12.29 12.98
N LEU A 131 -3.91 -11.11 12.60
CA LEU A 131 -3.26 -10.17 13.50
C LEU A 131 -4.31 -9.25 14.16
N PRO A 132 -4.16 -8.94 15.46
CA PRO A 132 -5.05 -7.99 16.13
C PRO A 132 -5.09 -6.64 15.41
N GLY A 133 -6.31 -6.11 15.20
CA GLY A 133 -6.54 -4.82 14.56
C GLY A 133 -6.41 -4.85 13.03
N CYS A 134 -6.16 -6.01 12.42
CA CYS A 134 -6.01 -6.19 10.98
C CYS A 134 -7.17 -6.99 10.35
N GLU A 135 -8.26 -7.24 11.09
CA GLU A 135 -9.32 -8.16 10.72
C GLU A 135 -10.04 -7.76 9.42
N MET A 136 -10.09 -6.46 9.10
CA MET A 136 -10.74 -5.94 7.89
C MET A 136 -10.14 -6.52 6.60
N PHE A 137 -8.84 -6.81 6.58
CA PHE A 137 -8.19 -7.42 5.42
C PHE A 137 -8.72 -8.83 5.10
N GLY A 138 -9.39 -9.49 6.05
CA GLY A 138 -10.06 -10.76 5.83
C GLY A 138 -11.27 -10.64 4.89
N LYS A 139 -11.81 -9.43 4.69
CA LYS A 139 -12.96 -9.18 3.80
C LYS A 139 -12.55 -8.95 2.34
N LEU A 140 -11.26 -8.90 1.99
CA LEU A 140 -10.85 -8.60 0.61
C LEU A 140 -11.38 -9.61 -0.42
N GLY A 141 -11.47 -10.89 -0.09
CA GLY A 141 -12.06 -11.90 -0.99
C GLY A 141 -13.52 -11.59 -1.32
N TRP A 142 -14.31 -11.31 -0.27
CA TRP A 142 -15.71 -10.87 -0.41
C TRP A 142 -15.81 -9.56 -1.20
N ALA A 143 -14.95 -8.57 -0.93
CA ALA A 143 -14.96 -7.30 -1.64
C ALA A 143 -14.73 -7.49 -3.15
N VAL A 144 -13.80 -8.38 -3.54
CA VAL A 144 -13.57 -8.73 -4.95
C VAL A 144 -14.82 -9.34 -5.59
N ASP A 145 -15.54 -10.23 -4.89
CA ASP A 145 -16.80 -10.82 -5.40
C ASP A 145 -17.87 -9.75 -5.61
N THR A 146 -18.06 -8.90 -4.61
CA THR A 146 -19.05 -7.83 -4.60
C THR A 146 -18.77 -6.80 -5.70
N VAL A 147 -17.49 -6.44 -5.91
CA VAL A 147 -17.09 -5.53 -7.00
C VAL A 147 -17.30 -6.18 -8.38
N LEU A 148 -16.93 -7.45 -8.56
CA LEU A 148 -17.17 -8.16 -9.82
C LEU A 148 -18.66 -8.24 -10.16
N LYS A 149 -19.50 -8.53 -9.15
CA LYS A 149 -20.96 -8.56 -9.28
C LYS A 149 -21.49 -7.19 -9.68
N SER A 150 -21.10 -6.14 -8.96
CA SER A 150 -21.64 -4.78 -9.16
C SER A 150 -21.25 -4.11 -10.47
N LEU A 151 -20.16 -4.57 -11.11
CA LEU A 151 -19.86 -4.16 -12.48
C LEU A 151 -20.94 -4.63 -13.48
N GLN A 152 -21.66 -5.72 -13.17
CA GLN A 152 -22.62 -6.39 -14.05
C GLN A 152 -24.09 -6.10 -13.68
N GLU A 153 -24.39 -6.02 -12.39
CA GLU A 153 -25.75 -5.85 -11.86
C GLU A 153 -25.76 -4.96 -10.61
N PRO A 154 -26.92 -4.43 -10.15
CA PRO A 154 -26.98 -3.63 -8.94
C PRO A 154 -26.56 -4.39 -7.68
N LEU A 155 -26.08 -3.66 -6.67
CA LEU A 155 -25.83 -4.22 -5.34
C LEU A 155 -27.12 -4.33 -4.54
N GLU A 156 -27.15 -5.29 -3.63
CA GLU A 156 -28.13 -5.30 -2.54
C GLU A 156 -27.72 -4.26 -1.47
N GLU A 157 -28.69 -3.73 -0.73
CA GLU A 157 -28.46 -2.70 0.30
C GLU A 157 -27.40 -3.12 1.32
N TYR A 158 -27.46 -4.37 1.81
CA TYR A 158 -26.48 -4.89 2.76
C TYR A 158 -25.05 -5.01 2.17
N GLU A 159 -24.92 -5.27 0.86
CA GLU A 159 -23.61 -5.36 0.20
C GLU A 159 -22.97 -3.99 0.08
N PHE A 160 -23.80 -2.97 -0.19
CA PHE A 160 -23.38 -1.58 -0.23
C PHE A 160 -22.93 -1.08 1.15
N GLU A 161 -23.75 -1.29 2.19
CA GLU A 161 -23.43 -0.91 3.57
C GLU A 161 -22.14 -1.60 4.07
N GLU A 162 -22.00 -2.92 3.84
CA GLU A 162 -20.81 -3.64 4.29
C GLU A 162 -19.53 -3.20 3.55
N MET A 163 -19.64 -2.75 2.29
CA MET A 163 -18.52 -2.17 1.56
C MET A 163 -18.14 -0.79 2.11
N GLN A 164 -19.12 0.04 2.50
CA GLN A 164 -18.86 1.33 3.16
C GLN A 164 -18.14 1.15 4.50
N GLU A 165 -18.55 0.15 5.29
CA GLU A 165 -17.87 -0.20 6.54
C GLU A 165 -16.42 -0.61 6.28
N LEU A 166 -16.18 -1.40 5.22
CA LEU A 166 -14.82 -1.78 4.83
C LEU A 166 -13.97 -0.58 4.41
N CYS A 167 -14.50 0.36 3.61
CA CYS A 167 -13.80 1.59 3.26
C CYS A 167 -13.43 2.41 4.50
N SER A 168 -14.39 2.61 5.41
CA SER A 168 -14.19 3.35 6.66
C SER A 168 -13.09 2.70 7.51
N ALA A 169 -13.14 1.36 7.66
CA ALA A 169 -12.13 0.62 8.41
C ALA A 169 -10.73 0.70 7.78
N LEU A 170 -10.63 0.67 6.44
CA LEU A 170 -9.36 0.82 5.74
C LEU A 170 -8.78 2.23 5.88
N TYR A 171 -9.61 3.27 5.81
CA TYR A 171 -9.20 4.66 6.03
C TYR A 171 -8.68 4.88 7.45
N GLU A 172 -9.48 4.49 8.46
CA GLU A 172 -9.13 4.66 9.88
C GLU A 172 -7.90 3.82 10.31
N PHE A 173 -7.59 2.75 9.58
CA PHE A 173 -6.45 1.89 9.89
C PHE A 173 -5.11 2.64 9.85
N GLY A 174 -4.98 3.66 8.99
CA GLY A 174 -3.77 4.48 8.87
C GLY A 174 -3.40 5.19 10.18
N ASP A 175 -4.40 5.54 10.99
CA ASP A 175 -4.21 6.22 12.27
C ASP A 175 -3.95 5.23 13.43
N SER A 176 -4.21 3.93 13.23
CA SER A 176 -4.11 2.94 14.30
C SER A 176 -2.65 2.55 14.61
N PRO A 177 -2.24 2.49 15.89
CA PRO A 177 -0.98 1.89 16.29
C PRO A 177 -0.85 0.41 15.88
N ASP A 178 -1.94 -0.30 15.61
CA ASP A 178 -1.91 -1.66 15.04
C ASP A 178 -1.25 -1.69 13.65
N PHE A 179 -1.38 -0.60 12.88
CA PHE A 179 -0.73 -0.43 11.58
C PHE A 179 0.76 -0.09 11.71
N TRP A 180 1.08 1.01 12.40
CA TRP A 180 2.42 1.61 12.35
C TRP A 180 3.31 1.35 13.59
N GLY A 181 2.72 0.98 14.73
CA GLY A 181 3.38 1.05 16.04
C GLY A 181 3.73 -0.30 16.66
N LEU A 182 2.76 -1.20 16.78
CA LEU A 182 2.87 -2.42 17.58
C LEU A 182 3.83 -3.47 17.02
N GLY A 183 4.26 -3.33 15.77
CA GLY A 183 5.23 -4.23 15.15
C GLY A 183 4.67 -5.61 14.83
N SER A 184 3.35 -5.70 14.62
CA SER A 184 2.68 -6.92 14.16
C SER A 184 3.28 -7.39 12.85
N GLU A 185 3.59 -8.69 12.78
CA GLU A 185 4.26 -9.30 11.63
C GLU A 185 3.77 -10.73 11.36
N ILE A 186 3.86 -11.12 10.09
CA ILE A 186 3.63 -12.50 9.63
C ILE A 186 4.93 -13.11 9.14
N ILE A 187 5.05 -14.44 9.26
CA ILE A 187 6.23 -15.17 8.81
C ILE A 187 6.23 -15.28 7.29
N VAL A 188 7.36 -14.93 6.66
CA VAL A 188 7.63 -15.19 5.24
C VAL A 188 8.67 -16.30 5.12
N PRO A 189 8.34 -17.44 4.49
CA PRO A 189 9.29 -18.54 4.33
C PRO A 189 10.56 -18.09 3.59
N GLY A 190 11.72 -18.26 4.22
CA GLY A 190 13.03 -17.94 3.61
C GLY A 190 13.38 -16.45 3.56
N GLY A 191 12.55 -15.57 4.12
CA GLY A 191 12.76 -14.12 4.16
C GLY A 191 12.66 -13.50 5.55
N ALA A 192 12.79 -12.18 5.63
CA ALA A 192 12.44 -11.45 6.85
C ALA A 192 10.92 -11.51 7.08
N PRO A 193 10.44 -11.48 8.34
CA PRO A 193 9.00 -11.35 8.62
C PRO A 193 8.43 -10.11 7.92
N PHE A 194 7.21 -10.23 7.38
CA PHE A 194 6.49 -9.11 6.79
C PHE A 194 5.80 -8.34 7.90
N GLN A 195 6.13 -7.06 8.05
CA GLN A 195 5.52 -6.19 9.04
C GLN A 195 4.26 -5.57 8.43
N VAL A 196 3.20 -5.43 9.22
CA VAL A 196 1.98 -4.73 8.78
C VAL A 196 2.32 -3.33 8.24
N PHE A 197 3.28 -2.64 8.87
CA PHE A 197 3.76 -1.33 8.44
C PHE A 197 4.55 -1.33 7.11
N ASP A 198 4.83 -2.49 6.52
CA ASP A 198 5.35 -2.56 5.14
C ASP A 198 4.28 -2.21 4.10
N LEU A 199 3.01 -2.21 4.48
CA LEU A 199 1.93 -1.67 3.67
C LEU A 199 1.96 -0.13 3.58
N ASN A 200 2.91 0.55 4.23
CA ASN A 200 3.05 2.01 4.13
C ASN A 200 3.70 2.48 2.82
N GLY A 201 4.38 1.58 2.11
CA GLY A 201 5.03 1.94 0.86
C GLY A 201 4.04 2.49 -0.17
N MET A 202 4.56 3.27 -1.13
CA MET A 202 3.75 4.00 -2.11
C MET A 202 2.85 5.03 -1.41
N LYS A 203 1.53 4.96 -1.62
CA LYS A 203 0.54 5.82 -0.95
C LYS A 203 -0.08 5.15 0.28
N GLY A 204 0.43 4.00 0.71
CA GLY A 204 -0.21 3.15 1.70
C GLY A 204 -1.24 2.22 1.06
N VAL A 205 -1.01 0.90 1.12
CA VAL A 205 -1.88 -0.10 0.47
C VAL A 205 -3.31 -0.04 0.98
N HIS A 206 -3.51 0.23 2.28
CA HIS A 206 -4.84 0.39 2.87
C HIS A 206 -5.60 1.59 2.28
N LEU A 207 -4.92 2.71 2.01
CA LEU A 207 -5.51 3.88 1.37
C LEU A 207 -5.77 3.65 -0.12
N GLU A 208 -4.89 2.92 -0.83
CA GLU A 208 -5.15 2.54 -2.23
C GLU A 208 -6.37 1.60 -2.35
N LEU A 209 -6.52 0.66 -1.42
CA LEU A 209 -7.68 -0.22 -1.33
C LEU A 209 -8.95 0.58 -1.07
N GLU A 210 -8.91 1.49 -0.09
CA GLU A 210 -10.02 2.36 0.25
C GLU A 210 -10.44 3.24 -0.93
N ALA A 211 -9.50 3.98 -1.53
CA ALA A 211 -9.81 4.87 -2.65
C ALA A 211 -10.40 4.12 -3.86
N TYR A 212 -9.93 2.89 -4.11
CA TYR A 212 -10.51 2.04 -5.16
C TYR A 212 -11.95 1.62 -4.85
N LEU A 213 -12.22 1.17 -3.62
CA LEU A 213 -13.54 0.70 -3.21
C LEU A 213 -14.54 1.85 -3.08
N ASP A 214 -14.12 2.99 -2.52
CA ASP A 214 -14.94 4.20 -2.41
C ASP A 214 -15.31 4.74 -3.80
N GLY A 215 -14.33 4.94 -4.68
CA GLY A 215 -14.58 5.36 -6.05
C GLY A 215 -15.44 4.35 -6.84
N HIS A 216 -15.48 3.07 -6.44
CA HIS A 216 -16.40 2.07 -6.98
C HIS A 216 -17.83 2.25 -6.44
N LEU A 217 -18.00 2.54 -5.15
CA LEU A 217 -19.29 2.86 -4.55
C LEU A 217 -19.89 4.14 -5.14
N GLU A 218 -19.11 5.18 -5.38
CA GLU A 218 -19.56 6.40 -6.06
C GLU A 218 -20.12 6.08 -7.45
N MET A 219 -19.48 5.16 -8.19
CA MET A 219 -19.97 4.69 -9.49
C MET A 219 -21.28 3.92 -9.38
N VAL A 220 -21.43 3.07 -8.36
CA VAL A 220 -22.70 2.36 -8.09
C VAL A 220 -23.81 3.39 -7.82
N CYS A 221 -23.57 4.38 -6.97
CA CYS A 221 -24.55 5.43 -6.68
C CYS A 221 -24.94 6.24 -7.93
N ALA A 222 -23.96 6.71 -8.70
CA ALA A 222 -24.20 7.47 -9.92
C ALA A 222 -25.03 6.67 -10.93
N ARG A 223 -24.75 5.37 -11.07
CA ARG A 223 -25.49 4.47 -11.95
C ARG A 223 -26.96 4.33 -11.54
N GLU A 224 -27.24 4.16 -10.25
CA GLU A 224 -28.61 4.07 -9.73
C GLU A 224 -29.40 5.37 -9.92
N GLN A 225 -28.73 6.51 -9.82
CA GLN A 225 -29.32 7.84 -9.98
C GLN A 225 -29.44 8.28 -11.46
N GLY A 226 -28.83 7.52 -12.39
CA GLY A 226 -28.79 7.85 -13.80
C GLY A 226 -27.90 9.06 -14.12
N GLU A 227 -26.90 9.29 -13.28
CA GLU A 227 -25.93 10.37 -13.39
C GLU A 227 -24.72 9.98 -14.25
N GLU A 228 -23.88 10.97 -14.57
CA GLU A 228 -22.59 10.73 -15.21
C GLU A 228 -21.68 9.93 -14.27
N LEU A 229 -21.01 8.91 -14.78
CA LEU A 229 -20.15 8.07 -13.94
C LEU A 229 -18.90 8.87 -13.53
N PRO A 230 -18.50 8.83 -12.26
CA PRO A 230 -17.27 9.46 -11.81
C PRO A 230 -16.07 8.77 -12.45
N GLU A 231 -15.04 9.56 -12.75
CA GLU A 231 -13.74 9.04 -13.14
C GLU A 231 -13.22 8.09 -12.05
N PRO A 232 -12.71 6.90 -12.40
CA PRO A 232 -12.19 5.98 -11.41
C PRO A 232 -10.95 6.58 -10.71
N ALA A 233 -10.81 6.30 -9.42
CA ALA A 233 -9.58 6.58 -8.68
C ALA A 233 -8.37 5.93 -9.38
N THR A 234 -7.20 6.58 -9.26
CA THR A 234 -5.97 6.29 -10.03
C THR A 234 -5.76 4.81 -10.35
N GLY A 235 -5.52 4.53 -11.64
CA GLY A 235 -5.73 3.28 -12.39
C GLY A 235 -5.76 1.90 -11.72
N ILE A 236 -4.92 1.63 -10.72
CA ILE A 236 -4.85 0.34 -9.99
C ILE A 236 -4.28 0.51 -8.58
N ILE A 237 -4.48 -0.52 -7.76
CA ILE A 237 -3.76 -0.72 -6.49
C ILE A 237 -2.36 -1.29 -6.81
N ILE A 238 -1.31 -0.47 -6.70
CA ILE A 238 0.08 -0.89 -6.93
C ILE A 238 0.71 -1.54 -5.69
N GLY A 239 0.00 -1.53 -4.56
CA GLY A 239 0.43 -2.05 -3.27
C GLY A 239 0.93 -3.50 -3.24
N ALA A 240 0.56 -4.34 -4.21
CA ALA A 240 1.08 -5.71 -4.32
C ALA A 240 2.60 -5.80 -4.62
N LEU A 241 3.22 -4.69 -5.05
CA LEU A 241 4.68 -4.61 -5.22
C LEU A 241 5.45 -4.64 -3.89
N LEU A 242 4.81 -4.19 -2.79
CA LEU A 242 5.35 -4.21 -1.42
C LEU A 242 6.80 -3.69 -1.31
N PRO A 243 7.12 -2.50 -1.88
CA PRO A 243 8.51 -2.05 -1.97
C PRO A 243 9.17 -1.87 -0.59
N ASP A 244 8.42 -1.36 0.39
CA ASP A 244 8.89 -1.16 1.77
C ASP A 244 9.36 -2.45 2.43
N TYR A 245 8.65 -3.58 2.20
CA TYR A 245 9.07 -4.89 2.67
C TYR A 245 10.48 -5.24 2.16
N TYR A 246 10.70 -5.11 0.86
CA TYR A 246 11.97 -5.47 0.24
C TYR A 246 13.10 -4.51 0.64
N VAL A 247 12.85 -3.19 0.69
CA VAL A 247 13.84 -2.22 1.16
C VAL A 247 14.23 -2.49 2.61
N ARG A 248 13.25 -2.77 3.48
CA ARG A 248 13.48 -3.08 4.89
C ARG A 248 14.23 -4.40 5.06
N ALA A 249 13.89 -5.41 4.27
CA ALA A 249 14.59 -6.71 4.24
C ALA A 249 16.02 -6.63 3.67
N GLY A 250 16.43 -5.47 3.15
CA GLY A 250 17.80 -5.22 2.70
C GLY A 250 18.02 -5.45 1.21
N ALA A 251 16.97 -5.43 0.40
CA ALA A 251 17.10 -5.43 -1.05
C ALA A 251 17.93 -4.22 -1.51
N GLY A 252 18.86 -4.46 -2.44
CA GLY A 252 19.68 -3.40 -3.04
C GLY A 252 18.90 -2.58 -4.06
N ARG A 253 18.60 -3.19 -5.20
CA ARG A 253 17.81 -2.61 -6.29
C ARG A 253 16.46 -3.32 -6.37
N LEU A 254 15.37 -2.58 -6.23
CA LEU A 254 14.02 -3.14 -6.23
C LEU A 254 13.67 -3.77 -7.56
N GLU A 255 14.16 -3.21 -8.66
CA GLU A 255 13.95 -3.70 -10.02
C GLU A 255 14.63 -5.04 -10.27
N GLU A 256 15.54 -5.48 -9.39
CA GLU A 256 16.21 -6.77 -9.47
C GLU A 256 15.54 -7.86 -8.62
N VAL A 257 14.61 -7.48 -7.73
CA VAL A 257 13.88 -8.41 -6.87
C VAL A 257 12.93 -9.26 -7.73
N PRO A 258 13.02 -10.60 -7.69
CA PRO A 258 12.19 -11.48 -8.52
C PRO A 258 10.69 -11.24 -8.35
N GLN A 259 10.21 -11.16 -7.11
CA GLN A 259 8.80 -10.96 -6.80
C GLN A 259 8.26 -9.62 -7.34
N ILE A 260 9.06 -8.56 -7.28
CA ILE A 260 8.70 -7.26 -7.88
C ILE A 260 8.61 -7.38 -9.40
N LYS A 261 9.55 -8.08 -10.05
CA LYS A 261 9.50 -8.29 -11.51
C LYS A 261 8.25 -9.06 -11.92
N GLU A 262 7.95 -10.14 -11.21
CA GLU A 262 6.76 -10.95 -11.48
C GLU A 262 5.48 -10.16 -11.27
N GLU A 263 5.42 -9.29 -10.26
CA GLU A 263 4.25 -8.44 -10.05
C GLU A 263 4.13 -7.34 -11.11
N LEU A 264 5.23 -6.73 -11.54
CA LEU A 264 5.22 -5.81 -12.68
C LEU A 264 4.74 -6.50 -13.96
N GLU A 265 5.22 -7.72 -14.24
CA GLU A 265 4.74 -8.53 -15.36
C GLU A 265 3.24 -8.80 -15.29
N ARG A 266 2.69 -9.08 -14.10
CA ARG A 266 1.24 -9.22 -13.88
C ARG A 266 0.49 -7.92 -14.17
N ILE A 267 0.97 -6.79 -13.65
CA ILE A 267 0.38 -5.47 -13.90
C ILE A 267 0.31 -5.17 -15.40
N TRP A 268 1.40 -5.40 -16.14
CA TRP A 268 1.45 -5.17 -17.58
C TRP A 268 0.61 -6.16 -18.38
N SER A 269 0.60 -7.44 -17.99
CA SER A 269 -0.24 -8.45 -18.62
C SER A 269 -1.74 -8.19 -18.39
N ASP A 270 -2.10 -7.61 -17.25
CA ASP A 270 -3.48 -7.16 -16.98
C ASP A 270 -3.86 -5.98 -17.85
N TYR A 271 -2.95 -5.02 -18.05
CA TYR A 271 -3.19 -3.91 -18.97
C TYR A 271 -3.46 -4.41 -20.39
N GLU A 272 -2.64 -5.31 -20.91
CA GLU A 272 -2.83 -5.92 -22.23
C GLU A 272 -4.19 -6.65 -22.32
N PHE A 273 -4.56 -7.35 -21.24
CA PHE A 273 -5.83 -8.03 -21.15
C PHE A 273 -7.01 -7.06 -21.18
N VAL A 274 -7.03 -6.00 -20.36
CA VAL A 274 -8.13 -5.03 -20.39
C VAL A 274 -8.16 -4.20 -21.68
N CYS A 275 -7.02 -4.04 -22.37
CA CYS A 275 -7.00 -3.45 -23.71
C CYS A 275 -7.71 -4.31 -24.75
N SER A 276 -7.69 -5.63 -24.59
CA SER A 276 -8.38 -6.58 -25.47
C SER A 276 -9.90 -6.59 -25.30
N ASP A 277 -10.59 -7.42 -26.09
CA ASP A 277 -12.02 -7.68 -25.96
C ASP A 277 -12.26 -8.65 -24.79
N ILE A 278 -12.40 -8.10 -23.58
CA ILE A 278 -12.67 -8.88 -22.37
C ILE A 278 -14.14 -9.33 -22.28
N THR A 279 -14.37 -10.47 -21.63
CA THR A 279 -15.71 -10.91 -21.19
C THR A 279 -15.71 -11.10 -19.67
N TRP A 280 -16.88 -11.08 -19.05
CA TRP A 280 -17.00 -11.29 -17.60
C TRP A 280 -16.53 -12.68 -17.17
N GLU A 281 -16.69 -13.70 -18.01
CA GLU A 281 -16.17 -15.05 -17.75
C GLU A 281 -14.64 -15.07 -17.74
N LEU A 282 -14.00 -14.38 -18.69
CA LEU A 282 -12.53 -14.28 -18.73
C LEU A 282 -12.00 -13.48 -17.54
N THR A 283 -12.67 -12.38 -17.19
CA THR A 283 -12.33 -11.58 -16.01
C THR A 283 -12.45 -12.40 -14.73
N ALA A 284 -13.55 -13.14 -14.55
CA ALA A 284 -13.76 -14.01 -13.40
C ALA A 284 -12.68 -15.10 -13.30
N GLN A 285 -12.34 -15.77 -14.41
CA GLN A 285 -11.27 -16.78 -14.43
C GLN A 285 -9.93 -16.21 -13.98
N ARG A 286 -9.60 -14.99 -14.42
CA ARG A 286 -8.34 -14.33 -14.04
C ARG A 286 -8.34 -13.91 -12.57
N ILE A 287 -9.47 -13.41 -12.07
CA ILE A 287 -9.66 -13.10 -10.64
C ILE A 287 -9.45 -14.34 -9.78
N GLU A 288 -10.07 -15.47 -10.13
CA GLU A 288 -9.91 -16.72 -9.38
C GLU A 288 -8.45 -17.20 -9.34
N ALA A 289 -7.71 -17.05 -10.44
CA ALA A 289 -6.28 -17.35 -10.46
C ALA A 289 -5.47 -16.43 -9.52
N TYR A 290 -5.81 -15.14 -9.47
CA TYR A 290 -5.14 -14.17 -8.60
C TYR A 290 -5.50 -14.31 -7.12
N ARG A 291 -6.70 -14.77 -6.79
CA ARG A 291 -7.08 -15.04 -5.40
C ARG A 291 -6.24 -16.12 -4.73
N GLU A 292 -5.66 -17.03 -5.52
CA GLU A 292 -4.77 -18.08 -5.03
C GLU A 292 -3.29 -17.66 -5.02
N LEU A 293 -2.96 -16.47 -5.54
CA LEU A 293 -1.61 -15.94 -5.55
C LEU A 293 -1.20 -15.49 -4.15
N ASP A 294 -0.01 -15.90 -3.72
CA ASP A 294 0.64 -15.40 -2.52
C ASP A 294 1.77 -14.45 -2.94
N VAL A 295 1.52 -13.14 -2.91
CA VAL A 295 2.46 -12.09 -3.38
C VAL A 295 3.79 -12.04 -2.59
N LEU A 296 3.89 -12.76 -1.47
CA LEU A 296 5.10 -12.89 -0.67
C LEU A 296 5.91 -14.16 -0.99
N ARG A 297 5.50 -14.97 -1.97
CA ARG A 297 6.19 -16.21 -2.38
C ARG A 297 6.76 -16.11 -3.78
#